data_AF-A0A0K9NK34-F1
#
_entry.id   AF-A0A0K9NK34-F1
#
_cell.length_a   1.000
_cell.length_b   1.000
_cell.length_c   1.000
_cell.angle_alpha   90.00
_cell.angle_beta   90.00
_cell.angle_gamma   90.00
#
_symmetry.space_group_name_H-M   'P 1'
#
loop_
_entity.id
_entity.type
_entity.pdbx_description
1 polymer ?
#
loop_
_entity_poly.entity_id
_entity_poly.type
_entity_poly.pdbx_seq_one_letter_code
_entity_poly.pdbx_strand_id
1 'polypeptide(L)'
;MEVIFVFAVLVLVVLPFASAGHNYREALSKSILFFEAQRSGHLPFDQRVNWRSHSGLLDGKTSGVDLVGGYYDAGDNVKFGLPMAFTITMMSWSIIEYGKQILHTGELSHSLASVKWGTDYLIKAHPEPNVLYGEVGDGVTDHYCWQRPEDMTTSRAAYRLDANHPGSDLAGETAAAMASASIVFRRLNPAYSKKLLSHAKQLFSFADRYRGKYDRSISVARKYYGSVSGYADELLWAASWLYQATNDRYYLDYLGNNADSLGGTGWAMTEFSWEVKYAGVQVMASKILMQGKAGHHTAVLKRYQKKAEYFMCSCLGKGTHNVRRTPGGLLFRQRWNNLQFVTSASFLMTVYSDYLSSHSGGYVRCASGNATPQDLINLAKSQVDYILGDNPRGTSYMVGYGKTYPQQVHHRGSSIVSIKVNSAFVSCRGGYNKWYGRKGRDPNLLDGAVVGGPDGYDNFVDERDNYEQTEPATYNNAPLIGVLARLAIGHVGRNELLPVSIAPTMWRKTSNPVLDNTYPSSHSSVPKSKQAAIAIKQRVTSWWKVKRTTYYRYSIIVTNNSSKKTIRNLKFIISKLYGPLWGLKYSSNNSYGFPKWLKELPAGKSFEFVYIQPYSRPANVFVSNYNLV
;
A
#
# COMPACT_ATOMS: atom_id res chain seq x y z
N MET A 1 45.90 -60.83 22.04
CA MET A 1 45.50 -59.40 22.13
C MET A 1 44.11 -59.31 21.52
N GLU A 2 43.09 -59.39 22.36
CA GLU A 2 41.70 -59.26 21.96
C GLU A 2 41.36 -57.78 21.73
N VAL A 3 40.71 -57.48 20.60
CA VAL A 3 40.25 -56.13 20.25
C VAL A 3 38.78 -56.03 20.65
N ILE A 4 38.50 -55.26 21.70
CA ILE A 4 37.14 -54.92 22.14
C ILE A 4 36.63 -53.77 21.27
N PHE A 5 35.59 -54.02 20.47
CA PHE A 5 34.81 -52.98 19.80
C PHE A 5 33.77 -52.41 20.76
N VAL A 6 33.92 -51.15 21.15
CA VAL A 6 32.89 -50.38 21.88
C VAL A 6 31.97 -49.71 20.87
N PHE A 7 30.74 -50.20 20.75
CA PHE A 7 29.67 -49.50 20.02
C PHE A 7 29.16 -48.33 20.88
N ALA A 8 29.46 -47.10 20.47
CA ALA A 8 28.80 -45.91 21.00
C ALA A 8 27.41 -45.77 20.33
N VAL A 9 26.35 -46.11 21.07
CA VAL A 9 24.98 -45.82 20.66
C VAL A 9 24.72 -44.33 20.85
N LEU A 10 24.73 -43.58 19.74
CA LEU A 10 24.33 -42.17 19.73
C LEU A 10 22.79 -42.11 19.80
N VAL A 11 22.26 -41.93 21.01
CA VAL A 11 20.83 -41.65 21.19
C VAL A 11 20.54 -40.25 20.67
N LEU A 12 20.02 -40.17 19.44
CA LEU A 12 19.41 -38.98 18.87
C LEU A 12 18.15 -38.67 19.69
N VAL A 13 18.30 -37.82 20.71
CA VAL A 13 17.17 -37.19 21.37
C VAL A 13 16.55 -36.22 20.37
N VAL A 14 15.59 -36.71 19.59
CA VAL A 14 14.65 -35.85 18.86
C VAL A 14 13.77 -35.21 19.92
N LEU A 15 14.20 -34.07 20.45
CA LEU A 15 13.31 -33.20 21.19
C LEU A 15 12.20 -32.80 20.21
N PRO A 16 10.92 -33.09 20.49
CA PRO A 16 9.86 -32.47 19.73
C PRO A 16 9.99 -30.98 20.02
N PHE A 17 10.42 -30.20 19.03
CA PHE A 17 10.12 -28.78 19.03
C PHE A 17 8.60 -28.71 19.12
N ALA A 18 8.08 -28.41 20.31
CA ALA A 18 6.70 -28.04 20.47
C ALA A 18 6.51 -26.78 19.60
N SER A 19 6.09 -26.98 18.35
CA SER A 19 5.67 -25.91 17.47
C SER A 19 4.35 -25.39 18.01
N ALA A 20 4.43 -24.52 19.01
CA ALA A 20 3.40 -23.51 19.16
C ALA A 20 3.42 -22.72 17.85
N GLY A 21 2.35 -22.84 17.05
CA GLY A 21 2.29 -22.16 15.75
C GLY A 21 2.55 -20.65 15.86
N HIS A 22 3.07 -20.07 14.79
CA HIS A 22 3.36 -18.63 14.73
C HIS A 22 2.10 -17.77 14.92
N ASN A 23 2.24 -16.65 15.64
CA ASN A 23 1.17 -15.67 15.81
C ASN A 23 1.10 -14.73 14.60
N TYR A 24 0.48 -15.19 13.51
CA TYR A 24 0.35 -14.41 12.28
C TYR A 24 -0.42 -13.09 12.46
N ARG A 25 -1.28 -12.97 13.48
CA ARG A 25 -1.98 -11.70 13.79
C ARG A 25 -1.00 -10.65 14.27
N GLU A 26 -0.11 -11.02 15.18
CA GLU A 26 0.94 -10.13 15.68
C GLU A 26 1.93 -9.75 14.58
N ALA A 27 2.40 -10.73 13.78
CA ALA A 27 3.27 -10.47 12.64
C ALA A 27 2.63 -9.49 11.63
N LEU A 28 1.31 -9.61 11.39
CA LEU A 28 0.57 -8.68 10.53
C LEU A 28 0.55 -7.26 11.10
N SER A 29 0.18 -7.10 12.38
CA SER A 29 0.18 -5.80 13.06
C SER A 29 1.56 -5.14 13.01
N LYS A 30 2.63 -5.90 13.26
CA LYS A 30 4.01 -5.44 13.18
C LYS A 30 4.39 -5.04 11.74
N SER A 31 4.09 -5.87 10.74
CA SER A 31 4.38 -5.54 9.33
C SER A 31 3.75 -4.20 8.90
N ILE A 32 2.59 -3.83 9.44
CA ILE A 32 1.95 -2.54 9.17
C ILE A 32 2.67 -1.38 9.87
N LEU A 33 3.21 -1.59 11.08
CA LEU A 33 4.03 -0.59 11.78
C LEU A 33 5.29 -0.23 10.99
N PHE A 34 5.91 -1.18 10.30
CA PHE A 34 7.06 -0.88 9.43
C PHE A 34 6.71 0.18 8.38
N PHE A 35 5.55 0.11 7.75
CA PHE A 35 5.14 1.16 6.80
C PHE A 35 4.95 2.51 7.48
N GLU A 36 4.42 2.56 8.70
CA GLU A 36 4.39 3.82 9.47
C GLU A 36 5.80 4.36 9.75
N ALA A 37 6.76 3.47 9.98
CA ALA A 37 8.17 3.79 10.17
C ALA A 37 8.88 4.25 8.89
N GLN A 38 8.33 3.98 7.70
CA GLN A 38 8.87 4.44 6.40
C GLN A 38 8.24 5.74 5.90
N ARG A 39 7.22 6.30 6.57
CA ARG A 39 6.51 7.51 6.10
C ARG A 39 7.45 8.72 5.97
N SER A 40 7.50 9.36 4.81
CA SER A 40 8.09 10.70 4.62
C SER A 40 7.01 11.79 4.69
N GLY A 41 7.37 13.03 5.01
CA GLY A 41 6.45 14.16 5.06
C GLY A 41 5.83 14.43 6.45
N HIS A 42 4.64 15.06 6.43
CA HIS A 42 3.90 15.39 7.65
C HIS A 42 3.18 14.18 8.23
N LEU A 43 3.84 13.47 9.15
CA LEU A 43 3.23 12.38 9.93
C LEU A 43 1.89 12.77 10.57
N PRO A 44 0.90 11.85 10.60
CA PRO A 44 -0.41 12.14 11.18
C PRO A 44 -0.36 12.12 12.71
N PHE A 45 -1.35 12.72 13.37
CA PHE A 45 -1.41 12.81 14.84
C PHE A 45 -1.59 11.45 15.53
N ASP A 46 -2.13 10.46 14.81
CA ASP A 46 -2.38 9.09 15.26
C ASP A 46 -1.25 8.12 14.82
N GLN A 47 -0.09 8.65 14.43
CA GLN A 47 1.12 7.88 14.15
C GLN A 47 1.50 6.99 15.36
N ARG A 48 1.62 5.67 15.16
CA ARG A 48 1.96 4.72 16.24
C ARG A 48 3.47 4.60 16.46
N VAL A 49 4.26 4.75 15.39
CA VAL A 49 5.73 4.74 15.45
C VAL A 49 6.24 6.06 15.99
N ASN A 50 6.30 6.15 17.31
CA ASN A 50 6.52 7.41 18.03
C ASN A 50 7.94 7.96 17.95
N TRP A 51 8.94 7.17 17.56
CA TRP A 51 10.32 7.65 17.42
C TRP A 51 10.57 8.41 16.10
N ARG A 52 9.66 8.31 15.12
CA ARG A 52 9.68 9.11 13.87
C ARG A 52 9.09 10.51 14.06
N SER A 53 9.51 11.47 13.24
CA SER A 53 8.93 12.81 13.16
C SER A 53 8.81 13.29 11.70
N HIS A 54 8.33 14.53 11.52
CA HIS A 54 8.17 15.16 10.21
C HIS A 54 9.51 15.31 9.49
N SER A 55 9.59 14.91 8.22
CA SER A 55 10.82 14.96 7.41
C SER A 55 10.48 15.17 5.92
N GLY A 56 11.46 15.51 5.08
CA GLY A 56 11.22 15.69 3.63
C GLY A 56 10.21 16.81 3.31
N LEU A 57 10.15 17.85 4.15
CA LEU A 57 9.09 18.88 4.10
C LEU A 57 9.25 19.89 2.95
N LEU A 58 10.37 19.80 2.22
CA LEU A 58 10.67 20.66 1.07
C LEU A 58 10.70 19.89 -0.25
N ASP A 59 10.33 18.62 -0.23
CA ASP A 59 10.30 17.74 -1.40
C ASP A 59 9.47 18.36 -2.54
N GLY A 60 10.09 18.52 -3.72
CA GLY A 60 9.47 19.08 -4.91
C GLY A 60 9.46 20.61 -5.01
N LYS A 61 9.78 21.34 -3.92
CA LYS A 61 9.69 22.80 -3.87
C LYS A 61 10.54 23.50 -4.94
N THR A 62 11.75 23.01 -5.18
CA THR A 62 12.65 23.53 -6.22
C THR A 62 12.13 23.29 -7.64
N SER A 63 11.32 22.26 -7.83
CA SER A 63 10.66 21.92 -9.09
C SER A 63 9.27 22.54 -9.23
N GLY A 64 8.86 23.43 -8.32
CA GLY A 64 7.56 24.12 -8.36
C GLY A 64 6.35 23.25 -8.01
N VAL A 65 6.57 22.08 -7.41
CA VAL A 65 5.52 21.10 -7.07
C VAL A 65 5.54 20.73 -5.58
N ASP A 66 4.43 20.24 -5.03
CA ASP A 66 4.41 19.64 -3.69
C ASP A 66 4.60 18.13 -3.84
N LEU A 67 5.75 17.62 -3.44
CA LEU A 67 6.03 16.18 -3.38
C LEU A 67 6.22 15.68 -1.95
N VAL A 68 5.78 16.42 -0.94
CA VAL A 68 5.85 16.00 0.47
C VAL A 68 4.93 14.80 0.71
N GLY A 69 5.42 13.76 1.37
CA GLY A 69 4.68 12.52 1.61
C GLY A 69 5.40 11.29 1.02
N GLY A 70 4.67 10.19 0.90
CA GLY A 70 5.19 8.93 0.34
C GLY A 70 6.03 8.14 1.33
N TYR A 71 6.74 7.14 0.83
CA TYR A 71 7.58 6.25 1.63
C TYR A 71 9.05 6.44 1.28
N TYR A 72 9.91 6.46 2.30
CA TYR A 72 11.31 6.12 2.08
C TYR A 72 11.42 4.65 1.72
N ASP A 73 12.32 4.34 0.78
CA ASP A 73 12.34 3.06 0.10
C ASP A 73 12.78 1.90 1.01
N ALA A 74 13.92 2.07 1.67
CA ALA A 74 14.59 1.04 2.46
C ALA A 74 15.24 1.62 3.73
N GLY A 75 16.55 1.41 3.94
CA GLY A 75 17.33 2.00 5.02
C GLY A 75 17.70 3.47 4.81
N ASP A 76 17.42 3.99 3.62
CA ASP A 76 17.75 5.31 3.12
C ASP A 76 16.60 6.30 3.22
N ASN A 77 16.82 7.51 2.73
CA ASN A 77 15.79 8.53 2.68
C ASN A 77 15.40 8.88 1.25
N VAL A 78 15.72 8.06 0.25
CA VAL A 78 15.30 8.30 -1.14
C VAL A 78 13.88 7.78 -1.35
N LYS A 79 13.12 8.47 -2.19
CA LYS A 79 11.78 8.07 -2.62
C LYS A 79 11.85 7.55 -4.04
N PHE A 80 12.23 6.28 -4.19
CA PHE A 80 12.26 5.60 -5.48
C PHE A 80 10.84 5.21 -5.90
N GLY A 81 10.37 5.75 -7.02
CA GLY A 81 8.98 5.63 -7.45
C GLY A 81 8.59 4.23 -7.91
N LEU A 82 9.49 3.52 -8.60
CA LEU A 82 9.20 2.19 -9.15
C LEU A 82 8.93 1.15 -8.03
N PRO A 83 9.85 0.92 -7.07
CA PRO A 83 9.58 0.02 -5.95
C PRO A 83 8.45 0.50 -5.03
N MET A 84 8.25 1.82 -4.88
CA MET A 84 7.13 2.36 -4.11
C MET A 84 5.78 2.07 -4.78
N ALA A 85 5.68 2.23 -6.10
CA ALA A 85 4.46 1.90 -6.84
C ALA A 85 4.15 0.40 -6.72
N PHE A 86 5.15 -0.47 -6.90
CA PHE A 86 4.99 -1.91 -6.68
C PHE A 86 4.53 -2.26 -5.27
N THR A 87 5.13 -1.64 -4.25
CA THR A 87 4.71 -1.77 -2.84
C THR A 87 3.21 -1.46 -2.67
N ILE A 88 2.74 -0.35 -3.24
CA ILE A 88 1.35 0.09 -3.15
C ILE A 88 0.43 -0.88 -3.90
N THR A 89 0.85 -1.39 -5.07
CA THR A 89 0.10 -2.43 -5.80
C THR A 89 -0.04 -3.69 -4.95
N MET A 90 1.04 -4.17 -4.32
CA MET A 90 1.02 -5.37 -3.49
C MET A 90 0.20 -5.23 -2.20
N MET A 91 0.25 -4.07 -1.54
CA MET A 91 -0.64 -3.77 -0.42
C MET A 91 -2.11 -3.78 -0.86
N SER A 92 -2.39 -3.15 -2.01
CA SER A 92 -3.74 -3.08 -2.55
C SER A 92 -4.25 -4.45 -2.94
N TRP A 93 -3.42 -5.27 -3.59
CA TRP A 93 -3.75 -6.65 -3.94
C TRP A 93 -4.02 -7.49 -2.69
N SER A 94 -3.20 -7.35 -1.65
CA SER A 94 -3.42 -7.99 -0.36
C SER A 94 -4.79 -7.64 0.25
N ILE A 95 -5.19 -6.37 0.22
CA ILE A 95 -6.51 -5.96 0.75
C ILE A 95 -7.65 -6.44 -0.14
N ILE A 96 -7.46 -6.46 -1.46
CA ILE A 96 -8.47 -6.97 -2.41
C ILE A 96 -8.73 -8.46 -2.17
N GLU A 97 -7.68 -9.27 -2.04
CA GLU A 97 -7.84 -10.72 -1.83
C GLU A 97 -8.18 -11.08 -0.40
N TYR A 98 -7.73 -10.32 0.61
CA TYR A 98 -7.78 -10.71 2.03
C TYR A 98 -8.40 -9.69 2.97
N GLY A 99 -9.11 -8.67 2.46
CA GLY A 99 -9.67 -7.59 3.27
C GLY A 99 -10.61 -8.05 4.40
N LYS A 100 -11.35 -9.17 4.24
CA LYS A 100 -12.17 -9.73 5.34
C LYS A 100 -11.30 -10.34 6.45
N GLN A 101 -10.22 -11.04 6.11
CA GLN A 101 -9.28 -11.59 7.08
C GLN A 101 -8.56 -10.45 7.82
N ILE A 102 -8.10 -9.43 7.09
CA ILE A 102 -7.47 -8.24 7.69
C ILE A 102 -8.47 -7.49 8.60
N LEU A 103 -9.76 -7.47 8.26
CA LEU A 103 -10.79 -6.94 9.16
C LEU A 103 -10.90 -7.76 10.45
N HIS A 104 -10.89 -9.09 10.36
CA HIS A 104 -10.96 -9.97 11.53
C HIS A 104 -9.71 -9.92 12.42
N THR A 105 -8.57 -9.43 11.92
CA THR A 105 -7.39 -9.12 12.76
C THR A 105 -7.48 -7.75 13.42
N GLY A 106 -8.40 -6.87 12.98
CA GLY A 106 -8.51 -5.50 13.47
C GLY A 106 -7.62 -4.50 12.72
N GLU A 107 -6.84 -4.96 11.72
CA GLU A 107 -5.82 -4.15 11.06
C GLU A 107 -6.29 -3.46 9.78
N LEU A 108 -7.54 -3.69 9.33
CA LEU A 108 -8.01 -3.17 8.03
C LEU A 108 -7.86 -1.66 7.93
N SER A 109 -8.18 -0.92 8.99
CA SER A 109 -8.05 0.54 8.99
C SER A 109 -6.61 1.01 8.81
N HIS A 110 -5.65 0.32 9.42
CA HIS A 110 -4.23 0.64 9.30
C HIS A 110 -3.69 0.23 7.92
N SER A 111 -4.10 -0.91 7.37
CA SER A 111 -3.74 -1.31 6.00
C SER A 111 -4.28 -0.32 4.95
N LEU A 112 -5.52 0.15 5.10
CA LEU A 112 -6.10 1.19 4.25
C LEU A 112 -5.33 2.51 4.36
N ALA A 113 -4.93 2.90 5.57
CA ALA A 113 -4.13 4.10 5.79
C ALA A 113 -2.75 3.99 5.11
N SER A 114 -2.13 2.81 5.11
CA SER A 114 -0.86 2.58 4.41
C SER A 114 -1.01 2.72 2.89
N VAL A 115 -2.01 2.09 2.27
CA VAL A 115 -2.26 2.28 0.83
C VAL A 115 -2.51 3.76 0.52
N LYS A 116 -3.37 4.42 1.31
CA LYS A 116 -3.73 5.82 1.09
C LYS A 116 -2.51 6.75 1.19
N TRP A 117 -1.59 6.50 2.12
CA TRP A 117 -0.37 7.29 2.28
C TRP A 117 0.48 7.30 1.01
N GLY A 118 0.67 6.12 0.42
CA GLY A 118 1.37 5.96 -0.84
C GLY A 118 0.61 6.61 -1.99
N THR A 119 -0.69 6.35 -2.15
CA THR A 119 -1.46 6.89 -3.27
C THR A 119 -1.69 8.40 -3.21
N ASP A 120 -1.75 9.00 -2.02
CA ASP A 120 -1.77 10.46 -1.87
C ASP A 120 -0.51 11.09 -2.44
N TYR A 121 0.65 10.45 -2.24
CA TYR A 121 1.91 10.88 -2.86
C TYR A 121 1.91 10.66 -4.37
N LEU A 122 1.47 9.49 -4.85
CA LEU A 122 1.43 9.22 -6.29
C LEU A 122 0.51 10.21 -7.05
N ILE A 123 -0.59 10.64 -6.43
CA ILE A 123 -1.47 11.70 -6.98
C ILE A 123 -0.71 13.03 -7.12
N LYS A 124 0.12 13.39 -6.13
CA LYS A 124 0.95 14.61 -6.18
C LYS A 124 2.04 14.50 -7.24
N ALA A 125 2.64 13.32 -7.36
CA ALA A 125 3.69 13.02 -8.31
C ALA A 125 3.20 12.99 -9.77
N HIS A 126 1.90 12.90 -10.01
CA HIS A 126 1.29 12.92 -11.34
C HIS A 126 0.45 14.20 -11.55
N PRO A 127 1.09 15.38 -11.73
CA PRO A 127 0.41 16.67 -11.84
C PRO A 127 -0.31 16.87 -13.19
N GLU A 128 0.16 16.24 -14.26
CA GLU A 128 -0.35 16.35 -15.62
C GLU A 128 -0.38 14.98 -16.30
N PRO A 129 -1.28 14.73 -17.28
CA PRO A 129 -1.52 13.39 -17.82
C PRO A 129 -0.27 12.63 -18.33
N ASN A 130 0.74 13.35 -18.83
CA ASN A 130 1.98 12.78 -19.37
C ASN A 130 3.22 13.22 -18.58
N VAL A 131 3.06 13.56 -17.29
CA VAL A 131 4.18 13.96 -16.41
C VAL A 131 4.10 13.18 -15.12
N LEU A 132 5.14 12.40 -14.80
CA LEU A 132 5.22 11.63 -13.56
C LEU A 132 6.57 11.85 -12.87
N TYR A 133 6.55 12.41 -11.66
CA TYR A 133 7.73 12.46 -10.80
C TYR A 133 8.02 11.07 -10.24
N GLY A 134 9.18 10.53 -10.60
CA GLY A 134 9.58 9.16 -10.32
C GLY A 134 10.58 9.02 -9.18
N GLU A 135 11.24 10.10 -8.78
CA GLU A 135 12.26 10.06 -7.73
C GLU A 135 12.34 11.40 -7.01
N VAL A 136 12.49 11.37 -5.69
CA VAL A 136 12.88 12.53 -4.89
C VAL A 136 14.04 12.15 -4.00
N GLY A 137 15.16 12.87 -4.15
CA GLY A 137 16.45 12.48 -3.58
C GLY A 137 17.44 12.09 -4.65
N ASP A 138 18.72 12.37 -4.41
CA ASP A 138 19.81 11.80 -5.21
C ASP A 138 20.50 10.71 -4.38
N GLY A 139 20.46 9.46 -4.87
CA GLY A 139 20.98 8.31 -4.12
C GLY A 139 22.46 8.44 -3.75
N VAL A 140 23.29 9.07 -4.59
CA VAL A 140 24.72 9.24 -4.30
C VAL A 140 24.91 10.13 -3.08
N THR A 141 24.26 11.30 -3.04
CA THR A 141 24.36 12.22 -1.91
C THR A 141 23.64 11.69 -0.66
N ASP A 142 22.51 11.01 -0.81
CA ASP A 142 21.75 10.41 0.30
C ASP A 142 22.54 9.28 0.97
N HIS A 143 23.21 8.45 0.17
CA HIS A 143 24.02 7.32 0.66
C HIS A 143 25.42 7.73 1.12
N TYR A 144 25.88 8.93 0.75
CA TYR A 144 27.08 9.52 1.34
C TYR A 144 26.88 9.92 2.83
N CYS A 145 25.63 10.07 3.27
CA CYS A 145 25.28 10.53 4.61
C CYS A 145 24.51 9.46 5.41
N TRP A 146 24.84 9.35 6.70
CA TRP A 146 24.05 8.54 7.64
C TRP A 146 23.32 9.47 8.61
N GLN A 147 22.19 10.03 8.17
CA GLN A 147 21.43 11.01 8.92
C GLN A 147 20.02 10.53 9.21
N ARG A 148 19.43 11.02 10.29
CA ARG A 148 17.99 10.89 10.51
C ARG A 148 17.23 11.53 9.34
N PRO A 149 16.07 11.00 8.95
CA PRO A 149 15.22 11.64 7.94
C PRO A 149 14.93 13.11 8.27
N GLU A 150 14.82 13.45 9.56
CA GLU A 150 14.53 14.80 10.03
C GLU A 150 15.72 15.77 9.94
N ASP A 151 16.95 15.26 9.87
CA ASP A 151 18.19 16.04 9.81
C ASP A 151 18.80 16.08 8.39
N MET A 152 18.07 15.60 7.38
CA MET A 152 18.62 15.51 6.03
C MET A 152 19.13 16.85 5.51
N THR A 153 20.39 16.86 5.08
CA THR A 153 21.01 18.00 4.37
C THR A 153 21.40 17.62 2.93
N THR A 154 21.01 16.44 2.48
CA THR A 154 21.35 15.88 1.16
C THR A 154 20.46 16.45 0.06
N SER A 155 20.86 16.27 -1.20
CA SER A 155 20.05 16.72 -2.33
C SER A 155 18.70 16.00 -2.32
N ARG A 156 17.62 16.78 -2.37
CA ARG A 156 16.23 16.32 -2.49
C ARG A 156 15.66 16.70 -3.85
N ALA A 157 16.51 16.70 -4.88
CA ALA A 157 16.10 16.96 -6.26
C ALA A 157 14.97 16.01 -6.68
N ALA A 158 14.03 16.52 -7.48
CA ALA A 158 12.90 15.74 -7.97
C ALA A 158 13.07 15.46 -9.46
N TYR A 159 13.07 14.18 -9.82
CA TYR A 159 13.24 13.70 -11.19
C TYR A 159 11.92 13.17 -11.73
N ARG A 160 11.68 13.35 -13.03
CA ARG A 160 10.40 13.06 -13.65
C ARG A 160 10.54 12.41 -15.02
N LEU A 161 9.44 11.80 -15.44
CA LEU A 161 9.16 11.37 -16.79
C LEU A 161 8.28 12.41 -17.49
N ASP A 162 8.47 12.53 -18.79
CA ASP A 162 7.58 13.25 -19.69
C ASP A 162 7.58 12.62 -21.09
N ALA A 163 6.86 13.22 -22.04
CA ALA A 163 6.77 12.69 -23.41
C ALA A 163 8.13 12.59 -24.13
N ASN A 164 9.12 13.42 -23.77
CA ASN A 164 10.45 13.41 -24.36
C ASN A 164 11.42 12.50 -23.58
N HIS A 165 11.13 12.28 -22.29
CA HIS A 165 11.88 11.41 -21.39
C HIS A 165 10.93 10.36 -20.80
N PRO A 166 10.51 9.35 -21.59
CA PRO A 166 9.51 8.38 -21.18
C PRO A 166 10.02 7.34 -20.17
N GLY A 167 9.09 6.62 -19.55
CA GLY A 167 9.37 5.51 -18.63
C GLY A 167 8.12 4.66 -18.41
N SER A 168 7.86 3.75 -19.34
CA SER A 168 6.65 2.92 -19.41
C SER A 168 6.54 1.92 -18.26
N ASP A 169 7.67 1.43 -17.77
CA ASP A 169 7.79 0.61 -16.57
C ASP A 169 7.26 1.35 -15.35
N LEU A 170 7.87 2.49 -15.01
CA LEU A 170 7.46 3.29 -13.85
C LEU A 170 6.03 3.84 -14.00
N ALA A 171 5.67 4.38 -15.16
CA ALA A 171 4.32 4.88 -15.40
C ALA A 171 3.27 3.75 -15.38
N GLY A 172 3.61 2.57 -15.91
CA GLY A 172 2.79 1.37 -15.89
C GLY A 172 2.58 0.84 -14.47
N GLU A 173 3.64 0.67 -13.67
CA GLU A 173 3.51 0.23 -12.28
C GLU A 173 2.72 1.25 -11.44
N THR A 174 2.90 2.55 -11.68
CA THR A 174 2.10 3.60 -11.00
C THR A 174 0.63 3.53 -11.41
N ALA A 175 0.33 3.23 -12.68
CA ALA A 175 -1.03 2.99 -13.15
C ALA A 175 -1.64 1.76 -12.46
N ALA A 176 -0.89 0.66 -12.31
CA ALA A 176 -1.30 -0.55 -11.60
C ALA A 176 -1.59 -0.26 -10.11
N ALA A 177 -0.72 0.49 -9.44
CA ALA A 177 -0.87 0.90 -8.05
C ALA A 177 -2.16 1.71 -7.84
N MET A 178 -2.43 2.68 -8.70
CA MET A 178 -3.64 3.51 -8.62
C MET A 178 -4.90 2.74 -9.02
N ALA A 179 -4.84 1.88 -10.02
CA ALA A 179 -5.96 1.05 -10.46
C ALA A 179 -6.37 0.06 -9.35
N SER A 180 -5.41 -0.68 -8.78
CA SER A 180 -5.65 -1.61 -7.67
C SER A 180 -6.17 -0.87 -6.42
N ALA A 181 -5.56 0.25 -6.02
CA ALA A 181 -6.05 1.05 -4.90
C ALA A 181 -7.46 1.62 -5.15
N SER A 182 -7.82 1.92 -6.40
CA SER A 182 -9.19 2.35 -6.72
C SER A 182 -10.23 1.28 -6.39
N ILE A 183 -9.88 -0.01 -6.49
CA ILE A 183 -10.74 -1.14 -6.09
C ILE A 183 -10.90 -1.13 -4.57
N VAL A 184 -9.80 -1.01 -3.83
CA VAL A 184 -9.78 -0.96 -2.36
C VAL A 184 -10.71 0.13 -1.82
N PHE A 185 -10.64 1.34 -2.38
CA PHE A 185 -11.43 2.48 -1.90
C PHE A 185 -12.82 2.59 -2.53
N ARG A 186 -13.21 1.70 -3.44
CA ARG A 186 -14.44 1.84 -4.25
C ARG A 186 -15.70 2.09 -3.43
N ARG A 187 -15.88 1.35 -2.33
CA ARG A 187 -17.04 1.47 -1.43
C ARG A 187 -16.79 2.45 -0.27
N LEU A 188 -15.56 2.49 0.24
CA LEU A 188 -15.20 3.27 1.42
C LEU A 188 -15.05 4.76 1.12
N ASN A 189 -14.58 5.10 -0.08
CA ASN A 189 -14.43 6.47 -0.56
C ASN A 189 -14.55 6.53 -2.09
N PRO A 190 -15.78 6.52 -2.64
CA PRO A 190 -16.03 6.48 -4.07
C PRO A 190 -15.41 7.67 -4.84
N ALA A 191 -15.34 8.85 -4.23
CA ALA A 191 -14.74 10.02 -4.85
C ALA A 191 -13.22 9.86 -5.01
N TYR A 192 -12.54 9.37 -3.97
CA TYR A 192 -11.11 9.07 -4.03
C TYR A 192 -10.81 7.93 -4.99
N SER A 193 -11.63 6.86 -4.99
CA SER A 193 -11.54 5.76 -5.95
C SER A 193 -11.62 6.25 -7.40
N LYS A 194 -12.59 7.11 -7.74
CA LYS A 194 -12.70 7.72 -9.08
C LYS A 194 -11.47 8.57 -9.42
N LYS A 195 -10.95 9.33 -8.47
CA LYS A 195 -9.73 10.13 -8.67
C LYS A 195 -8.54 9.23 -9.00
N LEU A 196 -8.28 8.19 -8.21
CA LEU A 196 -7.22 7.21 -8.46
C LEU A 196 -7.36 6.58 -9.84
N LEU A 197 -8.58 6.15 -10.19
CA LEU A 197 -8.84 5.52 -11.49
C LEU A 197 -8.59 6.48 -12.66
N SER A 198 -8.89 7.78 -12.51
CA SER A 198 -8.58 8.79 -13.52
C SER A 198 -7.08 8.90 -13.77
N HIS A 199 -6.28 9.01 -12.70
CA HIS A 199 -4.83 9.06 -12.83
C HIS A 199 -4.28 7.73 -13.40
N ALA A 200 -4.81 6.58 -12.99
CA ALA A 200 -4.39 5.28 -13.51
C ALA A 200 -4.58 5.16 -15.04
N LYS A 201 -5.73 5.61 -15.56
CA LYS A 201 -6.00 5.60 -17.01
C LYS A 201 -5.06 6.51 -17.79
N GLN A 202 -4.80 7.70 -17.26
CA GLN A 202 -3.88 8.67 -17.86
C GLN A 202 -2.45 8.12 -17.88
N LEU A 203 -1.95 7.59 -16.76
CA LEU A 203 -0.61 7.01 -16.66
C LEU A 203 -0.42 5.78 -17.56
N PHE A 204 -1.43 4.92 -17.67
CA PHE A 204 -1.38 3.82 -18.62
C PHE A 204 -1.30 4.32 -20.07
N SER A 205 -2.12 5.31 -20.43
CA SER A 205 -2.06 5.92 -21.76
C SER A 205 -0.70 6.58 -22.02
N PHE A 206 -0.11 7.24 -21.02
CA PHE A 206 1.22 7.83 -21.11
C PHE A 206 2.28 6.74 -21.33
N ALA A 207 2.26 5.69 -20.50
CA ALA A 207 3.19 4.57 -20.56
C ALA A 207 3.18 3.84 -21.90
N ASP A 208 1.99 3.56 -22.45
CA ASP A 208 1.84 2.81 -23.71
C ASP A 208 2.17 3.67 -24.94
N ARG A 209 1.81 4.96 -24.91
CA ARG A 209 2.01 5.89 -26.04
C ARG A 209 3.46 6.32 -26.20
N TYR A 210 4.16 6.56 -25.08
CA TYR A 210 5.55 7.02 -25.08
C TYR A 210 6.42 5.93 -24.46
N ARG A 211 6.89 5.00 -25.30
CA ARG A 211 7.56 3.80 -24.83
C ARG A 211 9.03 4.03 -24.49
N GLY A 212 9.45 3.63 -23.29
CA GLY A 212 10.83 3.73 -22.85
C GLY A 212 11.07 3.13 -21.47
N LYS A 213 12.32 2.81 -21.15
CA LYS A 213 12.73 2.42 -19.80
C LYS A 213 12.94 3.67 -18.95
N TYR A 214 12.36 3.74 -17.75
CA TYR A 214 12.41 4.97 -16.95
C TYR A 214 13.84 5.35 -16.54
N ASP A 215 14.73 4.39 -16.35
CA ASP A 215 16.12 4.58 -15.94
C ASP A 215 17.03 5.15 -17.05
N ARG A 216 16.49 5.34 -18.26
CA ARG A 216 17.10 6.16 -19.32
C ARG A 216 16.76 7.64 -19.17
N SER A 217 15.61 7.93 -18.58
CA SER A 217 15.08 9.28 -18.35
C SER A 217 15.48 9.81 -16.98
N ILE A 218 15.34 8.99 -15.95
CA ILE A 218 15.80 9.22 -14.57
C ILE A 218 17.06 8.38 -14.36
N SER A 219 18.18 8.83 -14.95
CA SER A 219 19.43 8.06 -14.98
C SER A 219 20.06 7.84 -13.59
N VAL A 220 19.74 8.70 -12.62
CA VAL A 220 20.19 8.58 -11.23
C VAL A 220 19.68 7.30 -10.55
N ALA A 221 18.52 6.77 -10.99
CA ALA A 221 17.94 5.54 -10.45
C ALA A 221 18.68 4.27 -10.88
N ARG A 222 19.45 4.31 -11.98
CA ARG A 222 19.99 3.12 -12.68
C ARG A 222 20.86 2.23 -11.80
N LYS A 223 21.59 2.81 -10.85
CA LYS A 223 22.48 2.07 -9.94
C LYS A 223 21.75 1.41 -8.76
N TYR A 224 20.47 1.75 -8.57
CA TYR A 224 19.65 1.30 -7.45
C TYR A 224 18.52 0.39 -7.96
N TYR A 225 17.66 0.93 -8.82
CA TYR A 225 16.46 0.28 -9.34
C TYR A 225 16.45 0.30 -10.87
N GLY A 226 17.54 -0.17 -11.51
CA GLY A 226 17.63 -0.24 -12.97
C GLY A 226 16.52 -1.08 -13.60
N SER A 227 16.07 -0.69 -14.80
CA SER A 227 15.06 -1.39 -15.58
C SER A 227 15.72 -2.44 -16.47
N VAL A 228 15.91 -3.65 -15.96
CA VAL A 228 16.66 -4.72 -16.63
C VAL A 228 15.75 -5.47 -17.60
N SER A 229 14.62 -5.99 -17.11
CA SER A 229 13.52 -6.67 -17.81
C SER A 229 12.91 -5.80 -18.91
N GLY A 230 12.93 -4.48 -18.73
CA GLY A 230 12.30 -3.50 -19.60
C GLY A 230 10.98 -3.02 -19.03
N TYR A 231 9.97 -2.88 -19.88
CA TYR A 231 8.67 -2.30 -19.50
C TYR A 231 7.46 -3.10 -19.98
N ALA A 232 7.71 -4.20 -20.69
CA ALA A 232 6.67 -4.93 -21.41
C ALA A 232 5.69 -5.63 -20.44
N ASP A 233 6.23 -6.17 -19.36
CA ASP A 233 5.47 -6.77 -18.28
C ASP A 233 4.66 -5.74 -17.49
N GLU A 234 5.17 -4.53 -17.26
CA GLU A 234 4.43 -3.45 -16.60
C GLU A 234 3.24 -2.96 -17.41
N LEU A 235 3.34 -2.94 -18.74
CA LEU A 235 2.20 -2.59 -19.60
C LEU A 235 1.09 -3.64 -19.48
N LEU A 236 1.44 -4.94 -19.51
CA LEU A 236 0.48 -6.02 -19.28
C LEU A 236 -0.08 -5.98 -17.85
N TRP A 237 0.76 -5.71 -16.86
CA TRP A 237 0.41 -5.58 -15.45
C TRP A 237 -0.57 -4.43 -15.21
N ALA A 238 -0.29 -3.24 -15.74
CA ALA A 238 -1.19 -2.10 -15.66
C ALA A 238 -2.54 -2.38 -16.34
N ALA A 239 -2.52 -2.98 -17.54
CA ALA A 239 -3.73 -3.35 -18.26
C ALA A 239 -4.58 -4.35 -17.45
N SER A 240 -3.97 -5.36 -16.85
CA SER A 240 -4.70 -6.33 -16.04
C SER A 240 -5.35 -5.71 -14.80
N TRP A 241 -4.68 -4.80 -14.10
CA TRP A 241 -5.27 -4.06 -12.98
C TRP A 241 -6.37 -3.10 -13.40
N LEU A 242 -6.20 -2.41 -14.53
CA LEU A 242 -7.22 -1.55 -15.09
C LEU A 242 -8.45 -2.35 -15.54
N TYR A 243 -8.28 -3.54 -16.09
CA TYR A 243 -9.39 -4.45 -16.37
C TYR A 243 -10.12 -4.85 -15.08
N GLN A 244 -9.41 -5.26 -14.03
CA GLN A 244 -10.01 -5.58 -12.73
C GLN A 244 -10.75 -4.37 -12.13
N ALA A 245 -10.20 -3.16 -12.31
CA ALA A 245 -10.77 -1.93 -11.78
C ALA A 245 -12.00 -1.45 -12.56
N THR A 246 -12.09 -1.71 -13.87
CA THR A 246 -13.10 -1.07 -14.73
C THR A 246 -14.09 -2.04 -15.36
N ASN A 247 -13.71 -3.31 -15.52
CA ASN A 247 -14.37 -4.28 -16.38
C ASN A 247 -14.49 -3.80 -17.85
N ASP A 248 -13.64 -2.85 -18.26
CA ASP A 248 -13.60 -2.30 -19.61
C ASP A 248 -12.86 -3.27 -20.54
N ARG A 249 -13.53 -3.69 -21.62
CA ARG A 249 -12.98 -4.68 -22.57
C ARG A 249 -11.70 -4.21 -23.24
N TYR A 250 -11.49 -2.90 -23.39
CA TYR A 250 -10.25 -2.37 -23.95
C TYR A 250 -8.99 -2.95 -23.28
N TYR A 251 -8.99 -3.06 -21.95
CA TYR A 251 -7.84 -3.58 -21.21
C TYR A 251 -7.70 -5.11 -21.30
N LEU A 252 -8.81 -5.84 -21.42
CA LEU A 252 -8.78 -7.27 -21.69
C LEU A 252 -8.26 -7.56 -23.10
N ASP A 253 -8.69 -6.76 -24.08
CA ASP A 253 -8.20 -6.83 -25.45
C ASP A 253 -6.72 -6.46 -25.53
N TYR A 254 -6.26 -5.48 -24.76
CA TYR A 254 -4.84 -5.17 -24.65
C TYR A 254 -4.03 -6.37 -24.14
N LEU A 255 -4.49 -7.04 -23.07
CA LEU A 255 -3.84 -8.25 -22.54
C LEU A 255 -3.80 -9.38 -23.58
N GLY A 256 -4.91 -9.64 -24.27
CA GLY A 256 -5.01 -10.72 -25.25
C GLY A 256 -4.18 -10.47 -26.50
N ASN A 257 -4.31 -9.28 -27.08
CA ASN A 257 -3.69 -8.93 -28.36
C ASN A 257 -2.17 -8.68 -28.25
N ASN A 258 -1.70 -8.21 -27.09
CA ASN A 258 -0.27 -7.95 -26.87
C ASN A 258 0.44 -9.07 -26.10
N ALA A 259 -0.22 -10.20 -25.85
CA ALA A 259 0.31 -11.26 -25.00
C ALA A 259 1.66 -11.79 -25.48
N ASP A 260 1.78 -12.06 -26.78
CA ASP A 260 3.01 -12.60 -27.37
C ASP A 260 4.07 -11.51 -27.58
N SER A 261 3.68 -10.36 -28.12
CA SER A 261 4.61 -9.27 -28.44
C SER A 261 5.24 -8.64 -27.20
N LEU A 262 4.50 -8.58 -26.09
CA LEU A 262 5.00 -8.13 -24.78
C LEU A 262 5.47 -9.30 -23.89
N GLY A 263 5.57 -10.52 -24.42
CA GLY A 263 6.18 -11.65 -23.73
C GLY A 263 5.35 -12.31 -22.61
N GLY A 264 4.13 -11.86 -22.36
CA GLY A 264 3.25 -12.37 -21.32
C GLY A 264 2.98 -13.88 -21.38
N THR A 265 2.86 -14.43 -22.58
CA THR A 265 2.68 -15.86 -22.87
C THR A 265 3.97 -16.58 -23.27
N GLY A 266 5.07 -15.84 -23.46
CA GLY A 266 6.38 -16.37 -23.83
C GLY A 266 7.24 -16.72 -22.63
N TRP A 267 7.39 -15.77 -21.69
CA TRP A 267 8.30 -15.90 -20.56
C TRP A 267 7.75 -16.83 -19.46
N ALA A 268 8.53 -17.86 -19.13
CA ALA A 268 8.28 -18.75 -18.01
C ALA A 268 9.17 -18.30 -16.83
N MET A 269 8.58 -17.59 -15.87
CA MET A 269 9.35 -16.98 -14.78
C MET A 269 9.43 -17.89 -13.56
N THR A 270 10.52 -17.73 -12.82
CA THR A 270 10.73 -18.30 -11.48
C THR A 270 10.85 -17.21 -10.40
N GLU A 271 10.51 -15.96 -10.76
CA GLU A 271 10.53 -14.80 -9.87
C GLU A 271 9.36 -13.86 -10.12
N PHE A 272 9.05 -13.07 -9.09
CA PHE A 272 8.10 -11.96 -9.11
C PHE A 272 8.65 -10.89 -8.17
N SER A 273 8.80 -9.64 -8.62
CA SER A 273 9.47 -8.60 -7.85
C SER A 273 9.01 -7.20 -8.26
N TRP A 274 9.57 -6.17 -7.63
CA TRP A 274 9.41 -4.78 -8.06
C TRP A 274 9.92 -4.52 -9.48
N GLU A 275 10.67 -5.46 -10.06
CA GLU A 275 11.32 -5.37 -11.37
C GLU A 275 10.61 -6.25 -12.40
N VAL A 276 10.26 -7.51 -12.08
CA VAL A 276 9.58 -8.43 -13.02
C VAL A 276 8.15 -8.79 -12.60
N LYS A 277 7.16 -8.55 -13.47
CA LYS A 277 5.71 -8.66 -13.20
C LYS A 277 5.03 -9.82 -13.92
N TYR A 278 5.72 -10.49 -14.86
CA TYR A 278 5.13 -11.56 -15.67
C TYR A 278 4.38 -12.62 -14.87
N ALA A 279 4.97 -13.15 -13.79
CA ALA A 279 4.30 -14.15 -12.95
C ALA A 279 3.00 -13.62 -12.34
N GLY A 280 2.98 -12.35 -11.90
CA GLY A 280 1.79 -11.67 -11.40
C GLY A 280 0.72 -11.49 -12.49
N VAL A 281 1.11 -11.02 -13.68
CA VAL A 281 0.21 -10.90 -14.86
C VAL A 281 -0.41 -12.26 -15.19
N GLN A 282 0.39 -13.31 -15.23
CA GLN A 282 -0.04 -14.67 -15.55
C GLN A 282 -1.04 -15.20 -14.51
N VAL A 283 -0.79 -14.97 -13.22
CA VAL A 283 -1.73 -15.32 -12.13
C VAL A 283 -3.06 -14.57 -12.26
N MET A 284 -3.05 -13.28 -12.60
CA MET A 284 -4.30 -12.52 -12.80
C MET A 284 -5.03 -12.92 -14.08
N ALA A 285 -4.33 -13.20 -15.17
CA ALA A 285 -4.93 -13.71 -16.39
C ALA A 285 -5.63 -15.07 -16.14
N SER A 286 -5.02 -15.95 -15.35
CA SER A 286 -5.65 -17.20 -14.88
C SER A 286 -6.93 -16.92 -14.08
N LYS A 287 -6.91 -15.92 -13.18
CA LYS A 287 -8.12 -15.52 -12.44
C LYS A 287 -9.24 -15.11 -13.39
N ILE A 288 -8.95 -14.28 -14.40
CA ILE A 288 -9.94 -13.84 -15.41
C ILE A 288 -10.50 -15.05 -16.17
N LEU A 289 -9.64 -16.00 -16.54
CA LEU A 289 -10.03 -17.24 -17.20
C LEU A 289 -10.96 -18.10 -16.33
N MET A 290 -10.58 -18.35 -15.07
CA MET A 290 -11.35 -19.16 -14.12
C MET A 290 -12.70 -18.52 -13.76
N GLN A 291 -12.81 -17.19 -13.88
CA GLN A 291 -14.07 -16.46 -13.72
C GLN A 291 -14.98 -16.53 -14.96
N GLY A 292 -14.56 -17.19 -16.05
CA GLY A 292 -15.31 -17.26 -17.30
C GLY A 292 -15.36 -15.93 -18.07
N LYS A 293 -14.47 -14.98 -17.74
CA LYS A 293 -14.48 -13.62 -18.30
C LYS A 293 -13.55 -13.44 -19.50
N ALA A 294 -12.85 -14.49 -19.92
CA ALA A 294 -11.86 -14.43 -21.00
C ALA A 294 -12.45 -14.13 -22.38
N GLY A 295 -13.72 -14.46 -22.64
CA GLY A 295 -14.36 -14.23 -23.94
C GLY A 295 -13.58 -14.88 -25.09
N HIS A 296 -13.37 -14.13 -26.18
CA HIS A 296 -12.62 -14.61 -27.35
C HIS A 296 -11.12 -14.81 -27.07
N HIS A 297 -10.57 -14.21 -26.00
CA HIS A 297 -9.17 -14.39 -25.58
C HIS A 297 -8.92 -15.66 -24.77
N THR A 298 -9.91 -16.56 -24.66
CA THR A 298 -9.79 -17.81 -23.88
C THR A 298 -8.54 -18.62 -24.25
N ALA A 299 -8.19 -18.73 -25.53
CA ALA A 299 -7.00 -19.47 -25.96
C ALA A 299 -5.69 -18.82 -25.47
N VAL A 300 -5.61 -17.49 -25.51
CA VAL A 300 -4.45 -16.72 -25.04
C VAL A 300 -4.33 -16.80 -23.51
N LEU A 301 -5.44 -16.62 -22.78
CA LEU A 301 -5.43 -16.69 -21.33
C LEU A 301 -5.10 -18.10 -20.80
N LYS A 302 -5.43 -19.17 -21.54
CA LYS A 302 -4.93 -20.52 -21.23
C LYS A 302 -3.40 -20.63 -21.34
N ARG A 303 -2.77 -19.87 -22.25
CA ARG A 303 -1.31 -19.83 -22.36
C ARG A 303 -0.69 -19.05 -21.20
N TYR A 304 -1.30 -17.95 -20.77
CA TYR A 304 -0.92 -17.28 -19.52
C TYR A 304 -1.03 -18.22 -18.32
N GLN A 305 -2.13 -18.98 -18.23
CA GLN A 305 -2.35 -19.94 -17.16
C GLN A 305 -1.23 -20.99 -17.11
N LYS A 306 -0.80 -21.54 -18.25
CA LYS A 306 0.35 -22.47 -18.30
C LYS A 306 1.62 -21.86 -17.71
N LYS A 307 1.84 -20.55 -17.87
CA LYS A 307 3.01 -19.86 -17.30
C LYS A 307 2.85 -19.56 -15.81
N ALA A 308 1.64 -19.24 -15.34
CA ALA A 308 1.36 -19.17 -13.91
C ALA A 308 1.60 -20.53 -13.24
N GLU A 309 1.12 -21.61 -13.85
CA GLU A 309 1.32 -22.99 -13.37
C GLU A 309 2.79 -23.39 -13.37
N TYR A 310 3.56 -22.98 -14.40
CA TYR A 310 5.01 -23.14 -14.40
C TYR A 310 5.65 -22.51 -13.16
N PHE A 311 5.34 -21.24 -12.84
CA PHE A 311 5.87 -20.56 -11.66
C PHE A 311 5.54 -21.32 -10.36
N MET A 312 4.29 -21.79 -10.21
CA MET A 312 3.86 -22.57 -9.04
C MET A 312 4.63 -23.88 -8.93
N CYS A 313 4.78 -24.62 -10.03
CA CYS A 313 5.53 -25.86 -10.09
C CYS A 313 7.02 -25.65 -9.77
N SER A 314 7.61 -24.59 -10.30
CA SER A 314 9.01 -24.21 -10.03
C SER A 314 9.24 -23.91 -8.56
N CYS A 315 8.31 -23.22 -7.89
CA CYS A 315 8.39 -22.97 -6.45
C CYS A 315 8.25 -24.28 -5.65
N LEU A 316 7.31 -25.14 -6.04
CA LEU A 316 7.07 -26.45 -5.40
C LEU A 316 8.20 -27.46 -5.58
N GLY A 317 9.18 -27.21 -6.45
CA GLY A 317 10.19 -28.21 -6.78
C GLY A 317 9.66 -29.32 -7.71
N LYS A 318 8.51 -29.11 -8.35
CA LYS A 318 7.85 -30.07 -9.26
C LYS A 318 7.93 -29.66 -10.73
N GLY A 319 8.57 -28.54 -11.05
CA GLY A 319 8.76 -28.01 -12.40
C GLY A 319 9.97 -28.60 -13.12
N THR A 320 10.14 -28.23 -14.39
CA THR A 320 11.32 -28.59 -15.18
C THR A 320 12.56 -27.78 -14.81
N HIS A 321 12.35 -26.55 -14.32
CA HIS A 321 13.37 -25.72 -13.70
C HIS A 321 12.81 -25.19 -12.40
N ASN A 322 13.44 -25.53 -11.29
CA ASN A 322 12.92 -25.21 -9.96
C ASN A 322 13.69 -24.05 -9.34
N VAL A 323 13.00 -23.29 -8.48
CA VAL A 323 13.64 -22.28 -7.65
C VAL A 323 14.61 -22.99 -6.71
N ARG A 324 15.84 -22.47 -6.58
CA ARG A 324 16.83 -23.06 -5.66
C ARG A 324 16.32 -22.93 -4.21
N ARG A 325 16.82 -23.80 -3.34
CA ARG A 325 16.54 -23.75 -1.91
C ARG A 325 17.82 -23.71 -1.10
N THR A 326 17.78 -23.02 0.03
CA THR A 326 18.79 -23.19 1.08
C THR A 326 18.64 -24.59 1.72
N PRO A 327 19.66 -25.11 2.41
CA PRO A 327 19.53 -26.33 3.23
C PRO A 327 18.32 -26.33 4.18
N GLY A 328 17.99 -25.18 4.77
CA GLY A 328 16.83 -24.96 5.64
C GLY A 328 15.49 -24.85 4.91
N GLY A 329 15.47 -24.97 3.57
CA GLY A 329 14.25 -25.04 2.77
C GLY A 329 13.68 -23.69 2.30
N LEU A 330 14.36 -22.57 2.55
CA LEU A 330 13.99 -21.25 2.04
C LEU A 330 14.17 -21.19 0.53
N LEU A 331 13.20 -20.64 -0.20
CA LEU A 331 13.35 -20.30 -1.61
C LEU A 331 14.48 -19.27 -1.78
N PHE A 332 15.45 -19.57 -2.63
CA PHE A 332 16.66 -18.78 -2.78
C PHE A 332 16.88 -18.37 -4.24
N ARG A 333 16.82 -17.07 -4.49
CA ARG A 333 17.01 -16.46 -5.81
C ARG A 333 18.38 -15.81 -5.94
N GLN A 334 18.75 -14.98 -4.97
CA GLN A 334 19.98 -14.19 -5.00
C GLN A 334 20.45 -13.82 -3.59
N ARG A 335 21.68 -13.29 -3.47
CA ARG A 335 22.29 -12.94 -2.17
C ARG A 335 21.66 -11.70 -1.54
N TRP A 336 21.58 -10.60 -2.28
CA TRP A 336 21.05 -9.35 -1.77
C TRP A 336 19.52 -9.39 -1.72
N ASN A 337 18.97 -9.20 -0.52
CA ASN A 337 17.54 -9.03 -0.28
C ASN A 337 16.71 -10.16 -0.88
N ASN A 338 17.10 -11.40 -0.57
CA ASN A 338 16.42 -12.60 -1.05
C ASN A 338 14.96 -12.66 -0.58
N LEU A 339 14.66 -12.15 0.63
CA LEU A 339 13.32 -12.23 1.21
C LEU A 339 12.27 -11.46 0.41
N GLN A 340 12.63 -10.52 -0.47
CA GLN A 340 11.68 -9.93 -1.42
C GLN A 340 11.02 -10.99 -2.33
N PHE A 341 11.82 -11.95 -2.82
CA PHE A 341 11.36 -13.00 -3.73
C PHE A 341 10.56 -14.06 -2.98
N VAL A 342 10.96 -14.33 -1.74
CA VAL A 342 10.27 -15.27 -0.86
C VAL A 342 8.87 -14.76 -0.55
N THR A 343 8.75 -13.50 -0.12
CA THR A 343 7.47 -12.90 0.27
C THR A 343 6.52 -12.74 -0.92
N SER A 344 7.03 -12.31 -2.08
CA SER A 344 6.25 -12.17 -3.31
C SER A 344 5.80 -13.52 -3.88
N ALA A 345 6.66 -14.54 -3.87
CA ALA A 345 6.30 -15.90 -4.29
C ALA A 345 5.28 -16.53 -3.34
N SER A 346 5.46 -16.38 -2.02
CA SER A 346 4.48 -16.81 -1.02
C SER A 346 3.13 -16.18 -1.25
N PHE A 347 3.09 -14.89 -1.59
CA PHE A 347 1.83 -14.22 -1.95
C PHE A 347 1.19 -14.83 -3.20
N LEU A 348 1.93 -15.01 -4.30
CA LEU A 348 1.38 -15.61 -5.52
C LEU A 348 0.87 -17.03 -5.30
N MET A 349 1.60 -17.88 -4.56
CA MET A 349 1.15 -19.22 -4.20
C MET A 349 -0.13 -19.19 -3.36
N THR A 350 -0.23 -18.24 -2.43
CA THR A 350 -1.39 -18.08 -1.55
C THR A 350 -2.64 -17.68 -2.34
N VAL A 351 -2.56 -16.67 -3.21
CA VAL A 351 -3.71 -16.25 -4.03
C VAL A 351 -4.10 -17.30 -5.07
N TYR A 352 -3.12 -17.97 -5.69
CA TYR A 352 -3.40 -18.99 -6.69
C TYR A 352 -4.02 -20.24 -6.08
N SER A 353 -3.60 -20.63 -4.87
CA SER A 353 -4.27 -21.66 -4.07
C SER A 353 -5.75 -21.36 -3.88
N ASP A 354 -6.09 -20.12 -3.51
CA ASP A 354 -7.48 -19.72 -3.28
C ASP A 354 -8.29 -19.64 -4.59
N TYR A 355 -7.67 -19.26 -5.71
CA TYR A 355 -8.31 -19.29 -7.03
C TYR A 355 -8.65 -20.72 -7.46
N LEU A 356 -7.71 -21.65 -7.31
CA LEU A 356 -7.93 -23.07 -7.60
C LEU A 356 -8.99 -23.67 -6.68
N SER A 357 -8.97 -23.33 -5.39
CA SER A 357 -9.97 -23.81 -4.42
C SER A 357 -11.39 -23.34 -4.75
N SER A 358 -11.50 -22.19 -5.41
CA SER A 358 -12.77 -21.60 -5.86
C SER A 358 -13.28 -22.17 -7.20
N HIS A 359 -12.53 -23.10 -7.81
CA HIS A 359 -12.84 -23.73 -9.10
C HIS A 359 -12.88 -25.27 -8.92
N SER A 360 -14.00 -25.91 -9.25
CA SER A 360 -14.19 -27.36 -9.00
C SER A 360 -13.08 -28.21 -9.61
N GLY A 361 -12.42 -29.03 -8.80
CA GLY A 361 -11.34 -29.91 -9.26
C GLY A 361 -10.04 -29.18 -9.63
N GLY A 362 -9.79 -27.97 -9.12
CA GLY A 362 -8.58 -27.20 -9.39
C GLY A 362 -7.30 -27.85 -8.86
N TYR A 363 -6.37 -28.19 -9.75
CA TYR A 363 -5.00 -28.59 -9.44
C TYR A 363 -4.03 -27.98 -10.45
N VAL A 364 -2.76 -27.92 -10.08
CA VAL A 364 -1.67 -27.52 -10.99
C VAL A 364 -1.05 -28.78 -11.58
N ARG A 365 -0.87 -28.80 -12.90
CA ARG A 365 -0.16 -29.89 -13.60
C ARG A 365 1.33 -29.56 -13.67
N CYS A 366 2.13 -30.30 -12.91
CA CYS A 366 3.58 -30.15 -12.92
C CYS A 366 4.26 -31.35 -13.59
N ALA A 367 5.53 -31.18 -13.97
CA ALA A 367 6.33 -32.24 -14.59
C ALA A 367 6.52 -33.44 -13.64
N SER A 368 6.70 -33.17 -12.34
CA SER A 368 6.87 -34.19 -11.30
C SER A 368 5.60 -34.35 -10.45
N GLY A 369 4.48 -34.61 -11.13
CA GLY A 369 3.18 -34.90 -10.49
C GLY A 369 2.33 -33.66 -10.19
N ASN A 370 1.02 -33.88 -10.03
CA ASN A 370 0.09 -32.77 -9.79
C ASN A 370 0.31 -32.14 -8.41
N ALA A 371 -0.08 -30.87 -8.28
CA ALA A 371 -0.09 -30.15 -7.02
C ALA A 371 -1.49 -29.62 -6.71
N THR A 372 -1.90 -29.81 -5.46
CA THR A 372 -3.19 -29.36 -4.94
C THR A 372 -3.11 -27.90 -4.45
N PRO A 373 -4.26 -27.24 -4.24
CA PRO A 373 -4.28 -25.95 -3.54
C PRO A 373 -3.61 -26.02 -2.16
N GLN A 374 -3.75 -27.15 -1.47
CA GLN A 374 -3.14 -27.37 -0.16
C GLN A 374 -1.61 -27.41 -0.23
N ASP A 375 -1.03 -27.97 -1.28
CA ASP A 375 0.43 -27.97 -1.48
C ASP A 375 0.98 -26.55 -1.60
N LEU A 376 0.27 -25.68 -2.33
CA LEU A 376 0.66 -24.28 -2.53
C LEU A 376 0.62 -23.47 -1.22
N ILE A 377 -0.48 -23.59 -0.46
CA ILE A 377 -0.60 -22.87 0.83
C ILE A 377 0.37 -23.44 1.87
N ASN A 378 0.66 -24.74 1.86
CA ASN A 378 1.64 -25.35 2.75
C ASN A 378 3.05 -24.81 2.47
N LEU A 379 3.42 -24.69 1.20
CA LEU A 379 4.71 -24.08 0.85
C LEU A 379 4.74 -22.59 1.21
N ALA A 380 3.71 -21.81 0.89
CA ALA A 380 3.66 -20.40 1.30
C ALA A 380 3.77 -20.24 2.82
N LYS A 381 3.07 -21.09 3.60
CA LYS A 381 3.17 -21.13 5.06
C LYS A 381 4.60 -21.44 5.51
N SER A 382 5.26 -22.46 4.96
CA SER A 382 6.62 -22.81 5.37
C SER A 382 7.63 -21.69 5.10
N GLN A 383 7.45 -20.93 4.02
CA GLN A 383 8.28 -19.76 3.75
C GLN A 383 8.05 -18.62 4.75
N VAL A 384 6.79 -18.37 5.15
CA VAL A 384 6.48 -17.38 6.20
C VAL A 384 6.99 -17.84 7.55
N ASP A 385 6.81 -19.11 7.90
CA ASP A 385 7.32 -19.68 9.16
C ASP A 385 8.84 -19.58 9.23
N TYR A 386 9.54 -19.84 8.12
CA TYR A 386 10.98 -19.63 8.03
C TYR A 386 11.35 -18.17 8.34
N ILE A 387 10.64 -17.18 7.77
CA ILE A 387 10.85 -15.76 8.07
C ILE A 387 10.57 -15.47 9.56
N LEU A 388 9.60 -16.15 10.17
CA LEU A 388 9.19 -15.92 11.55
C LEU A 388 10.00 -16.70 12.59
N GLY A 389 10.89 -17.61 12.16
CA GLY A 389 11.88 -18.25 13.04
C GLY A 389 12.05 -19.75 12.85
N ASP A 390 11.23 -20.42 12.02
CA ASP A 390 11.35 -21.86 11.73
C ASP A 390 12.44 -22.10 10.69
N ASN A 391 13.66 -21.76 11.06
CA ASN A 391 14.87 -21.90 10.25
C ASN A 391 16.02 -22.49 11.10
N PRO A 392 17.12 -22.95 10.48
CA PRO A 392 18.22 -23.59 11.20
C PRO A 392 18.85 -22.74 12.32
N ARG A 393 18.67 -21.41 12.27
CA ARG A 393 19.17 -20.47 13.28
C ARG A 393 18.16 -20.17 14.39
N GLY A 394 16.92 -20.64 14.29
CA GLY A 394 15.84 -20.30 15.22
C GLY A 394 15.66 -18.80 15.40
N THR A 395 15.86 -18.00 14.34
CA THR A 395 15.88 -16.52 14.39
C THR A 395 14.83 -15.96 13.45
N SER A 396 13.95 -15.10 13.93
CA SER A 396 13.03 -14.37 13.05
C SER A 396 13.80 -13.35 12.21
N TYR A 397 13.51 -13.28 10.91
CA TYR A 397 13.96 -12.21 10.03
C TYR A 397 12.97 -11.02 9.97
N MET A 398 11.94 -11.04 10.82
CA MET A 398 11.06 -9.90 11.07
C MET A 398 11.46 -9.23 12.39
N VAL A 399 11.93 -7.99 12.31
CA VAL A 399 12.40 -7.22 13.47
C VAL A 399 11.29 -7.08 14.51
N GLY A 400 11.61 -7.39 15.76
CA GLY A 400 10.67 -7.30 16.89
C GLY A 400 9.66 -8.45 16.99
N TYR A 401 9.74 -9.49 16.15
CA TYR A 401 8.91 -10.69 16.25
C TYR A 401 9.70 -11.88 16.83
N GLY A 402 9.07 -12.66 17.70
CA GLY A 402 9.71 -13.81 18.34
C GLY A 402 10.76 -13.42 19.40
N LYS A 403 11.51 -14.43 19.88
CA LYS A 403 12.53 -14.24 20.93
C LYS A 403 13.86 -13.69 20.41
N THR A 404 14.18 -14.01 19.16
CA THR A 404 15.46 -13.77 18.49
C THR A 404 15.17 -13.15 17.13
N TYR A 405 15.71 -11.96 16.88
CA TYR A 405 15.52 -11.20 15.64
C TYR A 405 16.69 -10.21 15.43
N PRO A 406 16.92 -9.70 14.21
CA PRO A 406 17.97 -8.70 13.92
C PRO A 406 17.84 -7.45 14.78
N GLN A 407 18.94 -7.03 15.38
CA GLN A 407 19.03 -5.85 16.25
C GLN A 407 19.90 -4.74 15.65
N GLN A 408 20.67 -5.01 14.60
CA GLN A 408 21.56 -4.06 13.92
C GLN A 408 21.13 -3.90 12.46
N VAL A 409 19.95 -3.33 12.27
CA VAL A 409 19.31 -3.19 10.95
C VAL A 409 20.00 -2.08 10.16
N HIS A 410 20.28 -2.29 8.86
CA HIS A 410 20.77 -1.25 7.96
C HIS A 410 19.66 -0.22 7.69
N HIS A 411 19.37 0.64 8.67
CA HIS A 411 18.30 1.62 8.57
C HIS A 411 18.61 2.88 9.41
N ARG A 412 18.64 4.04 8.75
CA ARG A 412 19.09 5.31 9.36
C ARG A 412 18.19 5.75 10.52
N GLY A 413 16.88 5.68 10.33
CA GLY A 413 15.91 6.10 11.33
C GLY A 413 15.91 5.22 12.59
N SER A 414 16.27 3.94 12.49
CA SER A 414 16.30 3.01 13.63
C SER A 414 17.62 3.08 14.38
N SER A 415 18.74 3.17 13.64
CA SER A 415 20.10 3.15 14.17
C SER A 415 20.52 4.44 14.89
N ILE A 416 19.86 5.57 14.63
CA ILE A 416 20.15 6.87 15.24
C ILE A 416 19.09 7.19 16.29
N VAL A 417 19.50 7.67 17.47
CA VAL A 417 18.56 8.07 18.54
C VAL A 417 17.49 9.04 18.02
N SER A 418 16.22 8.79 18.36
CA SER A 418 15.10 9.62 17.91
C SER A 418 15.34 11.11 18.16
N ILE A 419 14.93 11.95 17.21
CA ILE A 419 14.93 13.42 17.36
C ILE A 419 14.09 13.90 18.56
N LYS A 420 13.10 13.11 18.98
CA LYS A 420 12.26 13.41 20.15
C LYS A 420 12.95 13.12 21.47
N VAL A 421 13.97 12.26 21.46
CA VAL A 421 14.80 11.94 22.63
C VAL A 421 16.01 12.86 22.69
N ASN A 422 16.65 13.12 21.55
CA ASN A 422 17.77 14.04 21.44
C ASN A 422 17.65 14.87 20.16
N SER A 423 17.32 16.14 20.28
CA SER A 423 17.14 17.07 19.17
C SER A 423 18.45 17.64 18.60
N ALA A 424 19.61 17.27 19.15
CA ALA A 424 20.89 17.71 18.61
C ALA A 424 21.05 17.19 17.17
N PHE A 425 21.39 18.10 16.26
CA PHE A 425 21.54 17.83 14.83
C PHE A 425 22.58 16.73 14.58
N VAL A 426 22.23 15.75 13.75
CA VAL A 426 23.17 14.71 13.28
C VAL A 426 23.67 15.09 11.89
N SER A 427 24.92 15.53 11.82
CA SER A 427 25.57 15.88 10.55
C SER A 427 25.81 14.67 9.66
N CYS A 428 25.93 14.91 8.34
CA CYS A 428 26.10 13.91 7.29
C CYS A 428 27.08 12.78 7.65
N ARG A 429 28.33 13.13 7.99
CA ARG A 429 29.36 12.17 8.40
C ARG A 429 29.35 11.86 9.90
N GLY A 430 28.75 12.73 10.71
CA GLY A 430 28.62 12.52 12.15
C GLY A 430 27.86 11.24 12.49
N GLY A 431 26.83 10.90 11.72
CA GLY A 431 26.11 9.65 11.96
C GLY A 431 26.85 8.38 11.54
N TYR A 432 27.74 8.47 10.54
CA TYR A 432 28.66 7.36 10.24
C TYR A 432 29.62 7.11 11.41
N ASN A 433 30.22 8.19 11.92
CA ASN A 433 31.19 8.12 13.01
C ASN A 433 30.58 7.62 14.33
N LYS A 434 29.32 7.96 14.60
CA LYS A 434 28.69 7.70 15.91
C LYS A 434 27.72 6.52 15.94
N TRP A 435 26.96 6.29 14.86
CA TRP A 435 25.81 5.38 14.87
C TRP A 435 25.96 4.20 13.93
N TYR A 436 26.48 4.42 12.72
CA TYR A 436 26.57 3.37 11.69
C TYR A 436 27.41 2.15 12.13
N GLY A 437 28.62 2.38 12.64
CA GLY A 437 29.52 1.30 13.09
C GLY A 437 29.28 0.80 14.52
N ARG A 438 28.25 1.31 15.22
CA ARG A 438 28.00 0.96 16.62
C ARG A 438 27.54 -0.51 16.74
N LYS A 439 28.27 -1.32 17.51
CA LYS A 439 27.96 -2.76 17.70
C LYS A 439 26.74 -3.07 18.59
N GLY A 440 26.20 -2.05 19.25
CA GLY A 440 24.98 -2.18 20.05
C GLY A 440 23.73 -2.19 19.17
N ARG A 441 22.63 -2.70 19.75
CA ARG A 441 21.29 -2.66 19.14
C ARG A 441 20.89 -1.26 18.70
N ASP A 442 20.10 -1.19 17.63
CA ASP A 442 19.47 0.04 17.16
C ASP A 442 18.63 0.67 18.29
N PRO A 443 18.78 1.98 18.56
CA PRO A 443 18.07 2.66 19.64
C PRO A 443 16.55 2.72 19.43
N ASN A 444 16.06 2.68 18.18
CA ASN A 444 14.64 2.62 17.89
C ASN A 444 14.29 1.28 17.26
N LEU A 445 13.41 0.51 17.90
CA LEU A 445 12.93 -0.76 17.37
C LEU A 445 12.11 -0.52 16.09
N LEU A 446 12.56 -1.12 14.99
CA LEU A 446 11.90 -1.06 13.68
C LEU A 446 10.89 -2.20 13.53
N ASP A 447 9.87 -2.20 14.40
CA ASP A 447 8.88 -3.28 14.48
C ASP A 447 8.33 -3.68 13.11
N GLY A 448 8.41 -4.97 12.82
CA GLY A 448 7.84 -5.61 11.64
C GLY A 448 8.67 -5.55 10.37
N ALA A 449 9.80 -4.83 10.35
CA ALA A 449 10.65 -4.79 9.17
C ALA A 449 11.17 -6.20 8.82
N VAL A 450 10.99 -6.62 7.56
CA VAL A 450 11.59 -7.85 7.05
C VAL A 450 12.88 -7.49 6.32
N VAL A 451 14.00 -7.89 6.91
CA VAL A 451 15.35 -7.64 6.39
C VAL A 451 15.62 -8.45 5.11
N GLY A 452 16.80 -8.29 4.51
CA GLY A 452 17.19 -9.03 3.31
C GLY A 452 17.26 -10.55 3.49
N GLY A 453 17.59 -11.00 4.70
CA GLY A 453 17.58 -12.40 5.12
C GLY A 453 18.92 -13.13 4.93
N PRO A 454 18.93 -14.46 5.11
CA PRO A 454 20.17 -15.24 5.09
C PRO A 454 20.72 -15.43 3.67
N ASP A 455 21.97 -15.87 3.59
CA ASP A 455 22.60 -16.32 2.36
C ASP A 455 22.05 -17.69 1.88
N GLY A 456 22.64 -18.22 0.80
CA GLY A 456 22.23 -19.48 0.18
C GLY A 456 22.44 -20.73 1.03
N TYR A 457 23.05 -20.59 2.21
CA TYR A 457 23.40 -21.67 3.14
C TYR A 457 22.79 -21.44 4.53
N ASP A 458 21.75 -20.61 4.62
CA ASP A 458 21.05 -20.24 5.86
C ASP A 458 21.92 -19.44 6.86
N ASN A 459 23.07 -18.90 6.43
CA ASN A 459 23.90 -18.05 7.29
C ASN A 459 23.39 -16.61 7.27
N PHE A 460 23.34 -16.00 8.45
CA PHE A 460 22.95 -14.62 8.64
C PHE A 460 23.86 -13.93 9.64
N VAL A 461 24.31 -12.72 9.29
CA VAL A 461 25.16 -11.89 10.14
C VAL A 461 24.42 -10.58 10.44
N ASP A 462 24.00 -10.41 11.69
CA ASP A 462 23.27 -9.23 12.20
C ASP A 462 24.23 -8.05 12.39
N GLU A 463 24.69 -7.49 11.28
CA GLU A 463 25.58 -6.34 11.22
C GLU A 463 24.99 -5.24 10.33
N ARG A 464 25.00 -4.02 10.84
CA ARG A 464 24.38 -2.86 10.18
C ARG A 464 25.01 -2.51 8.84
N ASP A 465 26.28 -2.83 8.65
CA ASP A 465 27.00 -2.63 7.39
C ASP A 465 26.84 -3.78 6.40
N ASN A 466 26.24 -4.90 6.81
CA ASN A 466 25.83 -5.99 5.93
C ASN A 466 24.45 -5.71 5.29
N TYR A 467 24.37 -4.65 4.50
CA TYR A 467 23.12 -4.19 3.87
C TYR A 467 22.45 -5.25 2.99
N GLU A 468 23.21 -6.19 2.41
CA GLU A 468 22.64 -7.30 1.63
C GLU A 468 21.63 -8.14 2.43
N GLN A 469 21.92 -8.34 3.73
CA GLN A 469 21.14 -9.19 4.63
C GLN A 469 20.29 -8.39 5.62
N THR A 470 20.78 -7.24 6.11
CA THR A 470 20.16 -6.49 7.22
C THR A 470 19.32 -5.31 6.78
N GLU A 471 19.31 -4.95 5.49
CA GLU A 471 18.46 -3.87 4.98
C GLU A 471 17.03 -4.35 4.71
N PRO A 472 16.01 -3.75 5.33
CA PRO A 472 14.63 -3.97 4.98
C PRO A 472 14.20 -3.02 3.86
N ALA A 473 13.28 -3.45 3.01
CA ALA A 473 12.67 -2.60 1.99
C ALA A 473 11.14 -2.67 2.06
N THR A 474 10.48 -1.60 1.65
CA THR A 474 9.00 -1.49 1.65
C THR A 474 8.32 -2.66 0.92
N TYR A 475 8.88 -3.08 -0.21
CA TYR A 475 8.33 -4.18 -1.02
C TYR A 475 8.58 -5.59 -0.46
N ASN A 476 9.45 -5.77 0.54
CA ASN A 476 9.58 -7.04 1.27
C ASN A 476 8.33 -7.31 2.10
N ASN A 477 7.79 -6.27 2.73
CA ASN A 477 6.69 -6.35 3.67
C ASN A 477 5.31 -6.36 2.99
N ALA A 478 5.19 -5.72 1.82
CA ALA A 478 3.88 -5.48 1.19
C ALA A 478 3.12 -6.77 0.82
N PRO A 479 3.76 -7.80 0.23
CA PRO A 479 3.08 -9.07 -0.05
C PRO A 479 2.66 -9.81 1.23
N LEU A 480 3.40 -9.66 2.34
CA LEU A 480 3.12 -10.37 3.59
C LEU A 480 1.82 -9.95 4.25
N ILE A 481 1.32 -8.72 4.02
CA ILE A 481 0.03 -8.27 4.58
C ILE A 481 -1.07 -9.28 4.26
N GLY A 482 -1.17 -9.68 2.99
CA GLY A 482 -2.17 -10.63 2.52
C GLY A 482 -1.94 -12.04 3.04
N VAL A 483 -0.70 -12.52 2.95
CA VAL A 483 -0.34 -13.89 3.37
C VAL A 483 -0.57 -14.08 4.86
N LEU A 484 -0.10 -13.15 5.70
CA LEU A 484 -0.28 -13.22 7.16
C LEU A 484 -1.76 -13.18 7.55
N ALA A 485 -2.57 -12.35 6.89
CA ALA A 485 -4.01 -12.32 7.13
C ALA A 485 -4.67 -13.67 6.75
N ARG A 486 -4.28 -14.24 5.60
CA ARG A 486 -4.78 -15.53 5.12
C ARG A 486 -4.38 -16.71 6.02
N LEU A 487 -3.18 -16.69 6.59
CA LEU A 487 -2.71 -17.70 7.55
C LEU A 487 -3.33 -17.50 8.95
N ALA A 488 -3.55 -16.26 9.39
CA ALA A 488 -4.14 -15.94 10.69
C ALA A 488 -5.60 -16.37 10.83
N ILE A 489 -6.38 -16.28 9.76
CA ILE A 489 -7.84 -16.49 9.78
C ILE A 489 -8.26 -17.74 8.99
N GLY A 490 -7.45 -18.17 8.02
CA GLY A 490 -7.80 -19.24 7.09
C GLY A 490 -8.59 -18.76 5.87
N HIS A 491 -9.11 -19.72 5.11
CA HIS A 491 -9.93 -19.47 3.93
C HIS A 491 -11.36 -19.14 4.37
N VAL A 492 -11.84 -17.93 4.10
CA VAL A 492 -13.21 -17.50 4.48
C VAL A 492 -14.18 -17.51 3.30
N GLY A 493 -13.90 -18.32 2.27
CA GLY A 493 -14.63 -18.30 0.98
C GLY A 493 -14.26 -17.08 0.12
N ARG A 494 -14.92 -16.91 -1.04
CA ARG A 494 -14.62 -15.78 -1.94
C ARG A 494 -14.71 -14.46 -1.17
N ASN A 495 -13.58 -13.75 -1.13
CA ASN A 495 -13.51 -12.38 -0.68
C ASN A 495 -14.06 -11.43 -1.74
N GLU A 496 -15.35 -11.56 -2.01
CA GLU A 496 -16.10 -10.47 -2.59
C GLU A 496 -16.38 -9.45 -1.47
N LEU A 497 -15.37 -8.62 -1.15
CA LEU A 497 -15.68 -7.28 -0.65
C LEU A 497 -16.31 -6.42 -1.75
N LEU A 498 -16.47 -6.94 -2.97
CA LEU A 498 -17.24 -6.37 -4.07
C LEU A 498 -17.95 -7.45 -4.93
N PRO A 499 -19.13 -7.98 -4.55
CA PRO A 499 -20.08 -8.38 -5.59
C PRO A 499 -20.54 -7.09 -6.27
N VAL A 500 -20.39 -6.98 -7.59
CA VAL A 500 -21.42 -6.51 -8.53
C VAL A 500 -20.83 -6.67 -9.94
N SER A 501 -21.40 -7.62 -10.66
CA SER A 501 -21.60 -7.57 -12.09
C SER A 501 -22.25 -6.24 -12.47
N ILE A 502 -21.55 -5.40 -13.24
CA ILE A 502 -22.22 -4.27 -13.88
C ILE A 502 -23.14 -4.88 -14.94
N ALA A 503 -24.43 -5.00 -14.63
CA ALA A 503 -25.44 -5.21 -15.65
C ALA A 503 -25.45 -3.97 -16.56
N PRO A 504 -25.49 -4.13 -17.89
CA PRO A 504 -25.55 -3.01 -18.80
C PRO A 504 -26.86 -2.26 -18.59
N THR A 505 -26.75 -0.95 -18.39
CA THR A 505 -27.85 -0.04 -18.12
C THR A 505 -28.72 0.08 -19.36
N MET A 506 -29.86 -0.61 -19.37
CA MET A 506 -30.92 -0.34 -20.34
C MET A 506 -31.73 0.83 -19.81
N TRP A 507 -31.70 1.95 -20.53
CA TRP A 507 -32.54 3.11 -20.28
C TRP A 507 -34.02 2.70 -20.35
N ARG A 508 -34.77 2.98 -19.29
CA ARG A 508 -36.23 3.13 -19.38
C ARG A 508 -36.69 4.26 -18.47
N LYS A 509 -37.22 5.31 -19.11
CA LYS A 509 -38.06 6.34 -18.50
C LYS A 509 -39.29 5.66 -17.89
N THR A 510 -39.65 5.99 -16.65
CA THR A 510 -41.05 6.04 -16.21
C THR A 510 -41.18 6.84 -14.91
N SER A 511 -41.93 7.94 -15.03
CA SER A 511 -42.88 8.57 -14.09
C SER A 511 -42.56 8.72 -12.60
N ASN A 512 -42.59 9.99 -12.17
CA ASN A 512 -42.74 10.47 -10.79
C ASN A 512 -43.96 9.88 -10.06
N PRO A 513 -43.87 9.70 -8.73
CA PRO A 513 -45.03 9.81 -7.86
C PRO A 513 -44.95 11.06 -6.96
N VAL A 514 -46.13 11.66 -6.86
CA VAL A 514 -46.59 12.79 -6.05
C VAL A 514 -46.22 12.64 -4.57
N LEU A 515 -45.69 13.71 -3.97
CA LEU A 515 -45.57 13.88 -2.51
C LEU A 515 -46.85 14.56 -2.01
N ASP A 516 -47.65 13.82 -1.25
CA ASP A 516 -48.77 14.36 -0.49
C ASP A 516 -48.27 14.96 0.83
N ASN A 517 -48.80 16.13 1.15
CA ASN A 517 -48.47 16.93 2.33
C ASN A 517 -49.33 16.48 3.51
N THR A 518 -48.75 16.38 4.71
CA THR A 518 -49.38 16.93 5.93
C THR A 518 -48.41 16.91 7.11
N TYR A 519 -48.11 18.10 7.63
CA TYR A 519 -47.51 18.35 8.94
C TYR A 519 -48.59 18.94 9.86
N PRO A 520 -48.66 18.59 11.15
CA PRO A 520 -49.31 19.43 12.15
C PRO A 520 -48.31 20.44 12.72
N SER A 521 -48.69 21.72 12.65
CA SER A 521 -48.01 22.85 13.28
C SER A 521 -48.27 22.92 14.78
N SER A 522 -47.25 23.25 15.56
CA SER A 522 -47.45 23.97 16.84
C SER A 522 -46.61 25.24 16.83
N HIS A 523 -47.32 26.37 16.85
CA HIS A 523 -46.76 27.70 17.01
C HIS A 523 -46.54 27.99 18.50
N SER A 524 -45.35 28.45 18.86
CA SER A 524 -45.15 29.34 20.00
C SER A 524 -44.25 30.50 19.58
N SER A 525 -44.80 31.70 19.71
CA SER A 525 -44.20 32.99 19.34
C SER A 525 -43.38 33.55 20.50
N VAL A 526 -42.13 33.92 20.24
CA VAL A 526 -41.22 34.66 21.14
C VAL A 526 -40.49 35.73 20.28
N PRO A 527 -40.16 36.93 20.81
CA PRO A 527 -40.14 38.20 20.07
C PRO A 527 -39.01 38.38 19.04
N LYS A 528 -39.26 39.29 18.08
CA LYS A 528 -38.33 39.77 17.04
C LYS A 528 -37.01 40.26 17.65
N SER A 529 -35.99 39.41 17.68
CA SER A 529 -34.59 39.82 17.83
C SER A 529 -34.01 40.16 16.45
N LYS A 530 -33.09 41.13 16.40
CA LYS A 530 -32.35 41.51 15.18
C LYS A 530 -31.87 40.26 14.45
N GLN A 531 -32.41 39.99 13.26
CA GLN A 531 -32.02 38.81 12.48
C GLN A 531 -30.50 38.83 12.26
N ALA A 532 -29.82 37.83 12.79
CA ALA A 532 -28.39 37.66 12.57
C ALA A 532 -28.13 37.60 11.06
N ALA A 533 -27.12 38.32 10.58
CA ALA A 533 -26.75 38.33 9.15
C ALA A 533 -26.37 36.94 8.63
N ILE A 534 -26.08 35.99 9.53
CA ILE A 534 -25.75 34.61 9.23
C ILE A 534 -26.70 33.68 9.97
N ALA A 535 -27.36 32.77 9.24
CA ALA A 535 -28.12 31.68 9.81
C ALA A 535 -27.35 30.35 9.67
N ILE A 536 -27.26 29.60 10.76
CA ILE A 536 -26.67 28.26 10.78
C ILE A 536 -27.78 27.26 11.11
N LYS A 537 -27.99 26.27 10.23
CA LYS A 537 -28.90 25.15 10.46
C LYS A 537 -28.11 23.85 10.49
N GLN A 538 -28.25 23.07 11.55
CA GLN A 538 -27.62 21.75 11.69
C GLN A 538 -28.70 20.66 11.64
N ARG A 539 -28.45 19.57 10.90
CA ARG A 539 -29.34 18.40 10.88
C ARG A 539 -28.57 17.10 10.79
N VAL A 540 -29.08 16.05 11.42
CA VAL A 540 -28.60 14.69 11.19
C VAL A 540 -29.06 14.24 9.80
N THR A 541 -28.14 13.72 9.00
CA THR A 541 -28.42 13.24 7.64
C THR A 541 -28.28 11.73 7.50
N SER A 542 -27.51 11.10 8.38
CA SER A 542 -27.32 9.67 8.44
C SER A 542 -26.73 9.30 9.79
N TRP A 543 -26.91 8.05 10.20
CA TRP A 543 -26.24 7.45 11.35
C TRP A 543 -25.96 5.98 11.06
N TRP A 544 -24.91 5.43 11.67
CA TRP A 544 -24.56 4.01 11.54
C TRP A 544 -23.86 3.54 12.80
N LYS A 545 -23.86 2.22 13.01
CA LYS A 545 -23.23 1.59 14.17
C LYS A 545 -21.94 0.88 13.75
N VAL A 546 -20.86 1.13 14.47
CA VAL A 546 -19.60 0.39 14.34
C VAL A 546 -19.27 -0.19 15.71
N LYS A 547 -19.26 -1.53 15.83
CA LYS A 547 -19.19 -2.25 17.11
C LYS A 547 -20.32 -1.80 18.07
N ARG A 548 -19.98 -1.26 19.24
CA ARG A 548 -20.91 -0.76 20.27
C ARG A 548 -21.20 0.74 20.15
N THR A 549 -20.56 1.46 19.23
CA THR A 549 -20.66 2.92 19.11
C THR A 549 -21.51 3.33 17.91
N THR A 550 -22.47 4.22 18.12
CA THR A 550 -23.28 4.82 17.05
C THR A 550 -22.65 6.15 16.62
N TYR A 551 -22.39 6.30 15.33
CA TYR A 551 -21.89 7.52 14.71
C TYR A 551 -23.01 8.26 13.99
N TYR A 552 -23.00 9.59 14.10
CA TYR A 552 -23.98 10.48 13.49
C TYR A 552 -23.28 11.42 12.52
N ARG A 553 -23.79 11.52 11.29
CA ARG A 553 -23.35 12.50 10.28
C ARG A 553 -24.26 13.72 10.31
N TYR A 554 -23.68 14.86 10.65
CA TYR A 554 -24.36 16.15 10.63
C TYR A 554 -24.04 16.92 9.36
N SER A 555 -25.07 17.54 8.80
CA SER A 555 -25.02 18.52 7.72
C SER A 555 -25.32 19.89 8.29
N ILE A 556 -24.47 20.86 7.95
CA ILE A 556 -24.51 22.20 8.48
C ILE A 556 -24.60 23.17 7.32
N ILE A 557 -25.73 23.84 7.22
CA ILE A 557 -26.01 24.82 6.18
C ILE A 557 -25.81 26.21 6.79
N VAL A 558 -24.88 26.97 6.22
CA VAL A 558 -24.61 28.37 6.59
C VAL A 558 -25.19 29.27 5.51
N THR A 559 -26.08 30.18 5.88
CA THR A 559 -26.80 31.07 4.95
C THR A 559 -26.52 32.53 5.28
N ASN A 560 -26.24 33.33 4.24
CA ASN A 560 -26.20 34.78 4.36
C ASN A 560 -27.64 35.32 4.30
N ASN A 561 -28.17 35.74 5.46
CA ASN A 561 -29.51 36.32 5.59
C ASN A 561 -29.51 37.85 5.43
N SER A 562 -28.38 38.47 5.10
CA SER A 562 -28.38 39.91 4.83
C SER A 562 -29.15 40.21 3.54
N SER A 563 -29.80 41.38 3.51
CA SER A 563 -30.70 41.76 2.42
C SER A 563 -29.98 42.05 1.10
N LYS A 564 -28.75 42.59 1.14
CA LYS A 564 -27.97 42.99 -0.05
C LYS A 564 -26.45 42.88 0.09
N LYS A 565 -25.92 42.48 1.26
CA LYS A 565 -24.48 42.52 1.54
C LYS A 565 -23.82 41.16 1.33
N THR A 566 -22.57 41.16 0.91
CA THR A 566 -21.79 39.94 0.71
C THR A 566 -20.89 39.68 1.92
N ILE A 567 -20.88 38.44 2.40
CA ILE A 567 -20.02 38.05 3.52
C ILE A 567 -18.63 37.69 3.00
N ARG A 568 -17.61 38.33 3.55
CA ARG A 568 -16.18 38.01 3.33
C ARG A 568 -15.48 37.69 4.65
N ASN A 569 -14.34 37.03 4.57
CA ASN A 569 -13.49 36.71 5.74
C ASN A 569 -14.22 35.99 6.89
N LEU A 570 -15.19 35.13 6.55
CA LEU A 570 -15.98 34.39 7.52
C LEU A 570 -15.08 33.41 8.31
N LYS A 571 -15.19 33.44 9.63
CA LYS A 571 -14.53 32.54 10.57
C LYS A 571 -15.54 31.88 11.51
N PHE A 572 -15.32 30.60 11.78
CA PHE A 572 -16.09 29.78 12.71
C PHE A 572 -15.20 29.25 13.82
N ILE A 573 -15.81 29.02 14.98
CA ILE A 573 -15.26 28.17 16.04
C ILE A 573 -16.21 26.99 16.20
N ILE A 574 -15.65 25.79 16.18
CA ILE A 574 -16.40 24.55 16.40
C ILE A 574 -15.90 23.92 17.69
N SER A 575 -16.79 23.72 18.66
CA SER A 575 -16.46 23.11 19.95
C SER A 575 -17.38 21.92 20.25
N LYS A 576 -16.96 21.05 21.16
CA LYS A 576 -17.61 19.76 21.45
C LYS A 576 -17.77 18.87 20.20
N LEU A 577 -16.79 18.93 19.30
CA LEU A 577 -16.69 18.04 18.14
C LEU A 577 -15.69 16.93 18.46
N TYR A 578 -16.16 15.68 18.41
CA TYR A 578 -15.37 14.49 18.77
C TYR A 578 -15.14 13.57 17.57
N GLY A 579 -15.03 14.15 16.38
CA GLY A 579 -14.78 13.41 15.17
C GLY A 579 -14.46 14.31 13.97
N PRO A 580 -14.28 13.70 12.79
CA PRO A 580 -13.80 14.41 11.61
C PRO A 580 -14.80 15.42 11.03
N LEU A 581 -14.26 16.50 10.47
CA LEU A 581 -14.95 17.62 9.83
C LEU A 581 -14.50 17.76 8.37
N TRP A 582 -15.43 18.05 7.47
CA TRP A 582 -15.18 18.28 6.04
C TRP A 582 -15.90 19.51 5.53
N GLY A 583 -15.33 20.13 4.50
CA GLY A 583 -15.95 21.26 3.80
C GLY A 583 -15.54 22.63 4.33
N LEU A 584 -14.72 22.72 5.38
CA LEU A 584 -14.16 23.99 5.87
C LEU A 584 -12.63 24.03 5.72
N LYS A 585 -12.07 25.23 5.56
CA LYS A 585 -10.61 25.46 5.56
C LYS A 585 -10.14 25.78 6.98
N TYR A 586 -9.24 24.96 7.54
CA TYR A 586 -8.61 25.31 8.81
C TYR A 586 -7.83 26.62 8.70
N SER A 587 -8.00 27.49 9.68
CA SER A 587 -7.27 28.75 9.88
C SER A 587 -6.56 28.69 11.23
N SER A 588 -5.61 29.59 11.49
CA SER A 588 -4.91 29.63 12.78
C SER A 588 -5.86 29.80 13.97
N ASN A 589 -5.42 29.37 15.16
CA ASN A 589 -6.13 29.50 16.46
C ASN A 589 -7.47 28.75 16.54
N ASN A 590 -7.54 27.48 16.08
CA ASN A 590 -8.77 26.66 16.12
C ASN A 590 -9.99 27.31 15.45
N SER A 591 -9.74 28.14 14.44
CA SER A 591 -10.80 28.77 13.65
C SER A 591 -10.90 28.13 12.27
N TYR A 592 -12.09 28.13 11.69
CA TYR A 592 -12.35 27.58 10.36
C TYR A 592 -12.90 28.67 9.45
N GLY A 593 -12.45 28.73 8.21
CA GLY A 593 -12.96 29.67 7.20
C GLY A 593 -13.84 28.99 6.15
N PHE A 594 -14.15 29.73 5.08
CA PHE A 594 -14.89 29.21 3.93
C PHE A 594 -14.27 27.90 3.36
N PRO A 595 -15.09 27.07 2.69
CA PRO A 595 -14.59 25.99 1.84
C PRO A 595 -13.53 26.49 0.85
N LYS A 596 -12.57 25.65 0.45
CA LYS A 596 -11.49 26.04 -0.48
C LYS A 596 -11.98 26.64 -1.81
N TRP A 597 -13.18 26.24 -2.25
CA TRP A 597 -13.80 26.68 -3.50
C TRP A 597 -14.65 27.95 -3.36
N LEU A 598 -14.83 28.48 -2.14
CA LEU A 598 -15.67 29.65 -1.87
C LEU A 598 -14.83 30.76 -1.23
N LYS A 599 -14.83 31.95 -1.84
CA LYS A 599 -14.10 33.12 -1.32
C LYS A 599 -14.99 34.11 -0.57
N GLU A 600 -16.28 34.12 -0.88
CA GLU A 600 -17.28 35.01 -0.31
C GLU A 600 -18.67 34.37 -0.40
N LEU A 601 -19.63 34.84 0.39
CA LEU A 601 -21.00 34.34 0.39
C LEU A 601 -21.99 35.48 0.10
N PRO A 602 -22.51 35.60 -1.14
CA PRO A 602 -23.48 36.64 -1.51
C PRO A 602 -24.78 36.55 -0.71
N ALA A 603 -25.54 37.66 -0.68
CA ALA A 603 -26.85 37.74 -0.03
C ALA A 603 -27.80 36.63 -0.53
N GLY A 604 -28.47 35.95 0.40
CA GLY A 604 -29.40 34.86 0.11
C GLY A 604 -28.76 33.55 -0.34
N LYS A 605 -27.42 33.45 -0.41
CA LYS A 605 -26.73 32.20 -0.73
C LYS A 605 -26.36 31.42 0.52
N SER A 606 -26.22 30.12 0.34
CA SER A 606 -25.82 29.18 1.38
C SER A 606 -24.69 28.28 0.91
N PHE A 607 -23.90 27.78 1.85
CA PHE A 607 -23.00 26.66 1.62
C PHE A 607 -23.17 25.62 2.72
N GLU A 608 -22.72 24.39 2.44
CA GLU A 608 -22.83 23.27 3.35
C GLU A 608 -21.44 22.74 3.73
N PHE A 609 -21.29 22.37 5.00
CA PHE A 609 -20.18 21.55 5.48
C PHE A 609 -20.72 20.43 6.38
N VAL A 610 -19.89 19.43 6.66
CA VAL A 610 -20.33 18.22 7.36
C VAL A 610 -19.33 17.76 8.41
N TYR A 611 -19.82 17.14 9.49
CA TYR A 611 -18.98 16.42 10.45
C TYR A 611 -19.61 15.11 10.88
N ILE A 612 -18.80 14.21 11.40
CA ILE A 612 -19.22 12.92 11.95
C ILE A 612 -18.73 12.82 13.39
N GLN A 613 -19.59 12.38 14.31
CA GLN A 613 -19.20 12.18 15.71
C GLN A 613 -19.99 11.06 16.39
N PRO A 614 -19.45 10.47 17.49
CA PRO A 614 -20.09 9.37 18.21
C PRO A 614 -21.22 9.81 19.18
N TYR A 615 -21.77 11.02 19.00
CA TYR A 615 -22.80 11.60 19.87
C TYR A 615 -24.01 12.11 19.07
N SER A 616 -25.21 11.83 19.58
CA SER A 616 -26.49 12.29 19.03
C SER A 616 -26.79 13.77 19.31
N ARG A 617 -25.96 14.43 20.13
CA ARG A 617 -26.00 15.88 20.34
C ARG A 617 -25.09 16.56 19.30
N PRO A 618 -25.53 17.60 18.59
CA PRO A 618 -24.70 18.31 17.63
C PRO A 618 -23.52 19.03 18.30
N ALA A 619 -22.42 19.19 17.56
CA ALA A 619 -21.33 20.08 17.95
C ALA A 619 -21.81 21.54 17.96
N ASN A 620 -21.14 22.35 18.78
CA ASN A 620 -21.41 23.78 18.83
C ASN A 620 -20.69 24.47 17.68
N VAL A 621 -21.42 25.19 16.83
CA VAL A 621 -20.87 25.95 15.70
C VAL A 621 -21.17 27.42 15.91
N PHE A 622 -20.13 28.24 16.07
CA PHE A 622 -20.25 29.68 16.28
C PHE A 622 -19.54 30.45 15.16
N VAL A 623 -20.14 31.54 14.69
CA VAL A 623 -19.43 32.53 13.86
C VAL A 623 -18.60 33.39 14.80
N SER A 624 -17.29 33.43 14.60
CA SER A 624 -16.37 34.25 15.41
C SER A 624 -16.05 35.59 14.77
N ASN A 625 -15.98 35.68 13.44
CA ASN A 625 -15.72 36.92 12.73
C ASN A 625 -16.22 36.86 11.28
N TYR A 626 -16.60 38.01 10.71
CA TYR A 626 -16.93 38.18 9.28
C TYR A 626 -17.02 39.67 8.92
N ASN A 627 -16.82 39.98 7.63
CA ASN A 627 -17.05 41.30 7.06
C ASN A 627 -18.33 41.27 6.21
N LEU A 628 -19.20 42.28 6.36
CA LEU A 628 -20.30 42.55 5.43
C LEU A 628 -19.90 43.68 4.51
N VAL A 629 -19.73 43.36 3.22
CA VAL A 629 -19.35 44.31 2.17
C VAL A 629 -20.55 44.61 1.29
#